data_AF-A0A2P2IF75-F1
#
_entry.id   AF-A0A2P2IF75-F1
#
_cell.length_a   1.000
_cell.length_b   1.000
_cell.length_c   1.000
_cell.angle_alpha   90.00
_cell.angle_beta   90.00
_cell.angle_gamma   90.00
#
_symmetry.space_group_name_H-M   'P 1'
#
loop_
_entity.id
_entity.type
_entity.pdbx_description
1 polymer ?
#
loop_
_entity_poly.entity_id
_entity_poly.type
_entity_poly.pdbx_seq_one_letter_code
_entity_poly.pdbx_strand_id
1 'polypeptide(L)'
;CVVLVHGCWSTNFSQLDIAAVYPEMLTHPETFQFPEPVELIVAAEEWVPHIAVREDPETGEVFISGPMANLLDTLAASINFKYKLVRPSDGAWGIPRGDGTGDWNGMIGMVKRDEADLALGPFGVTYSRTQVAAFTSPILIDYYRILVKRESPEPDPWGWRKPFTAGVYAGFIVSLVVVALALWATTSLFGISSTKCKEKRDRGIGILENVWLVYGTTVSQSMEWLAECWSGRTVMAVWFIVVLIVARSYGSCLTALLAVRSVATPYNYLSDLIDDPQIVLVFEGATALIEHFSKVKTGIFADLAGQKHRSLFLTPPQLYEAAYNDVRDTKTALLVEDITCRKVISDDFKKYGRCDFYVGKERYWPLIFCMIGQKHHPIVNVVNARIERLTSHDLYFKWLSSEMPNATACPSTSSKVTVREAYSMAGLWGLFIVLACGLCLAAVAFGAEIMLHRRRSAKAPDVSATT
;
A
#
# COMPACT_ATOMS: atom_id res chain seq x y z
N CYS A 1 3.55 15.27 -64.07
CA CYS A 1 4.35 16.50 -63.89
C CYS A 1 3.95 17.14 -62.58
N VAL A 2 4.88 17.07 -61.62
CA VAL A 2 4.86 17.74 -60.33
C VAL A 2 5.81 18.94 -60.44
N VAL A 3 5.55 19.96 -59.62
CA VAL A 3 6.28 21.23 -59.40
C VAL A 3 5.99 22.36 -60.39
N LEU A 4 5.31 23.39 -59.88
CA LEU A 4 5.72 24.80 -59.82
C LEU A 4 4.56 25.59 -59.18
N VAL A 5 4.78 26.11 -57.97
CA VAL A 5 4.97 27.56 -57.71
C VAL A 5 3.65 28.34 -57.74
N HIS A 6 3.38 29.02 -56.62
CA HIS A 6 2.31 29.98 -56.35
C HIS A 6 0.88 29.44 -56.18
N GLY A 7 0.48 29.33 -54.91
CA GLY A 7 -0.88 29.71 -54.51
C GLY A 7 -1.97 28.67 -54.69
N CYS A 8 -2.07 27.75 -53.74
CA CYS A 8 -3.39 27.30 -53.26
C CYS A 8 -3.25 26.74 -51.84
N TRP A 9 -3.89 27.43 -50.89
CA TRP A 9 -4.09 26.95 -49.53
C TRP A 9 -5.25 25.94 -49.52
N SER A 10 -5.15 24.91 -48.67
CA SER A 10 -6.17 23.86 -48.43
C SER A 10 -6.08 22.59 -49.27
N THR A 11 -4.97 21.88 -49.21
CA THR A 11 -5.01 20.40 -49.27
C THR A 11 -4.56 19.87 -47.92
N ASN A 12 -5.43 19.11 -47.24
CA ASN A 12 -5.12 18.45 -45.98
C ASN A 12 -3.76 17.74 -46.09
N PHE A 13 -2.89 17.94 -45.10
CA PHE A 13 -1.56 17.32 -45.06
C PHE A 13 -1.64 15.79 -45.26
N SER A 14 -2.69 15.15 -44.71
CA SER A 14 -2.99 13.72 -44.87
C SER A 14 -3.24 13.23 -46.30
N GLN A 15 -3.49 14.12 -47.28
CA GLN A 15 -3.77 13.74 -48.68
C GLN A 15 -2.58 13.93 -49.63
N LEU A 16 -1.47 14.51 -49.17
CA LEU A 16 -0.26 14.61 -49.98
C LEU A 16 0.54 13.29 -49.93
N ASP A 17 1.08 12.85 -51.06
CA ASP A 17 2.14 11.83 -51.09
C ASP A 17 3.45 12.46 -50.58
N ILE A 18 3.54 12.61 -49.26
CA ILE A 18 4.61 13.30 -48.55
C ILE A 18 5.97 12.61 -48.78
N ALA A 19 5.98 11.30 -49.01
CA ALA A 19 7.21 10.58 -49.34
C ALA A 19 7.76 10.98 -50.71
N ALA A 20 6.88 11.27 -51.68
CA ALA A 20 7.29 11.78 -52.99
C ALA A 20 7.72 13.26 -52.94
N VAL A 21 7.12 14.05 -52.05
CA VAL A 21 7.43 15.49 -51.91
C VAL A 21 8.67 15.74 -51.04
N TYR A 22 8.89 14.93 -50.00
CA TYR A 22 9.98 15.06 -49.04
C TYR A 22 10.75 13.73 -48.87
N PRO A 23 11.55 13.32 -49.88
CA PRO A 23 12.30 12.06 -49.82
C PRO A 23 13.30 12.01 -48.65
N GLU A 24 13.78 13.17 -48.19
CA GLU A 24 14.69 13.31 -47.05
C GLU A 24 14.09 12.78 -45.74
N MET A 25 12.76 12.72 -45.60
CA MET A 25 12.11 12.11 -44.43
C MET A 25 12.42 10.61 -44.32
N LEU A 26 12.72 9.95 -45.44
CA LEU A 26 13.05 8.52 -45.48
C LEU A 26 14.56 8.29 -45.40
N THR A 27 15.37 9.17 -45.99
CA THR A 27 16.83 8.98 -46.05
C THR A 27 17.58 9.60 -44.87
N HIS A 28 17.10 10.74 -44.34
CA HIS A 28 17.73 11.53 -43.27
C HIS A 28 16.71 12.02 -42.22
N PRO A 29 15.90 11.13 -41.61
CA PRO A 29 14.89 11.50 -40.63
C PRO A 29 15.47 12.26 -39.42
N GLU A 30 16.74 12.02 -39.08
CA GLU A 30 17.45 12.64 -37.97
C GLU A 30 17.84 14.11 -38.19
N THR A 31 17.82 14.64 -39.40
CA THR A 31 18.11 16.06 -39.67
C THR A 31 16.99 16.79 -40.39
N PHE A 32 15.97 16.07 -40.85
CA PHE A 32 14.85 16.64 -41.58
C PHE A 32 14.16 17.78 -40.81
N GLN A 33 13.84 18.84 -41.56
CA GLN A 33 12.99 19.96 -41.16
C GLN A 33 12.14 20.36 -42.37
N PHE A 34 10.89 20.76 -42.14
CA PHE A 34 10.09 21.32 -43.21
C PHE A 34 10.68 22.66 -43.67
N PRO A 35 10.82 22.92 -44.98
CA PRO A 35 11.31 24.21 -45.49
C PRO A 35 10.39 25.37 -45.10
N GLU A 36 9.09 25.15 -45.07
CA GLU A 36 8.06 26.08 -44.60
C GLU A 36 7.22 25.42 -43.51
N PRO A 37 6.75 26.15 -42.48
CA PRO A 37 5.98 25.56 -41.39
C PRO A 37 4.66 24.97 -41.88
N VAL A 38 4.56 23.64 -41.83
CA VAL A 38 3.34 22.89 -42.14
C VAL A 38 2.46 22.82 -40.90
N GLU A 39 1.13 22.93 -41.04
CA GLU A 39 0.19 22.74 -39.95
C GLU A 39 -0.26 21.27 -39.85
N LEU A 40 -0.07 20.65 -38.69
CA LEU A 40 -0.49 19.27 -38.37
C LEU A 40 -1.67 19.26 -37.42
N ILE A 41 -2.59 18.32 -37.60
CA ILE A 41 -3.69 18.10 -36.66
C ILE A 41 -3.23 17.09 -35.60
N VAL A 42 -3.23 17.50 -34.33
CA VAL A 42 -2.79 16.68 -33.21
C VAL A 42 -3.96 16.39 -32.28
N ALA A 43 -4.33 15.12 -32.17
CA ALA A 43 -5.33 14.67 -31.21
C ALA A 43 -4.73 14.61 -29.79
N ALA A 44 -5.43 15.14 -28.79
CA ALA A 44 -4.97 15.12 -27.40
C ALA A 44 -6.15 14.92 -26.43
N GLU A 45 -5.92 14.20 -25.34
CA GLU A 45 -6.88 13.99 -24.25
C GLU A 45 -6.17 14.09 -22.90
N GLU A 46 -6.89 14.42 -21.83
CA GLU A 46 -6.33 14.63 -20.50
C GLU A 46 -5.82 13.34 -19.87
N TRP A 47 -4.58 13.39 -19.37
CA TRP A 47 -3.94 12.31 -18.63
C TRP A 47 -2.85 12.84 -17.70
N VAL A 48 -3.26 13.30 -16.51
CA VAL A 48 -2.35 13.87 -15.52
C VAL A 48 -1.47 12.76 -14.92
N PRO A 49 -0.14 12.95 -14.79
CA PRO A 49 0.64 14.18 -14.99
C PRO A 49 1.25 14.35 -16.38
N HIS A 50 0.98 13.49 -17.36
CA HIS A 50 1.60 13.54 -18.68
C HIS A 50 1.11 14.72 -19.52
N ILE A 51 -0.20 14.97 -19.50
CA ILE A 51 -0.85 16.04 -20.24
C ILE A 51 -2.09 16.50 -19.48
N ALA A 52 -2.19 17.80 -19.25
CA ALA A 52 -3.40 18.45 -18.78
C ALA A 52 -4.04 19.18 -19.97
N VAL A 53 -5.35 19.03 -20.15
CA VAL A 53 -6.08 19.60 -21.28
C VAL A 53 -7.10 20.59 -20.75
N ARG A 54 -7.12 21.80 -21.31
CA ARG A 54 -8.12 22.83 -21.01
C ARG A 54 -8.76 23.27 -22.31
N GLU A 55 -10.08 23.40 -22.29
CA GLU A 55 -10.85 23.86 -23.44
C GLU A 55 -11.47 25.20 -23.07
N ASP A 56 -11.27 26.21 -23.92
CA ASP A 56 -11.91 27.51 -23.74
C ASP A 56 -13.41 27.39 -24.05
N PRO A 57 -14.29 27.70 -23.08
CA PRO A 57 -15.74 27.56 -23.26
C PRO A 57 -16.31 28.44 -24.37
N GLU A 58 -15.66 29.56 -24.71
CA GLU A 58 -16.18 30.52 -25.68
C GLU A 58 -15.72 30.23 -27.12
N THR A 59 -14.46 29.83 -27.27
CA THR A 59 -13.83 29.62 -28.57
C THR A 59 -13.77 28.15 -28.99
N GLY A 60 -13.89 27.21 -28.04
CA GLY A 60 -13.63 25.79 -28.26
C GLY A 60 -12.16 25.48 -28.52
N GLU A 61 -11.25 26.44 -28.27
CA GLU A 61 -9.82 26.24 -28.45
C GLU A 61 -9.25 25.36 -27.33
N VAL A 62 -8.45 24.38 -27.73
CA VAL A 62 -7.86 23.39 -26.82
C VAL A 62 -6.43 23.78 -26.49
N PHE A 63 -6.13 23.92 -25.19
CA PHE A 63 -4.82 24.21 -24.64
C PHE A 63 -4.29 23.00 -23.88
N ILE A 64 -3.01 22.70 -24.07
CA ILE A 64 -2.33 21.60 -23.39
C ILE A 64 -1.21 22.12 -22.50
N SER A 65 -0.93 21.42 -21.41
CA SER A 65 0.26 21.66 -20.60
C SER A 65 0.81 20.35 -20.02
N GLY A 66 2.06 20.38 -19.54
CA GLY A 66 2.74 19.23 -18.95
C GLY A 66 3.83 18.62 -19.85
N PRO A 67 4.42 17.48 -19.44
CA PRO A 67 5.56 16.84 -20.11
C PRO A 67 5.34 16.51 -21.58
N MET A 68 4.14 16.04 -21.96
CA MET A 68 3.81 15.76 -23.35
C MET A 68 3.61 17.03 -24.18
N ALA A 69 3.15 18.13 -23.59
CA ALA A 69 3.09 19.43 -24.26
C ALA A 69 4.50 19.94 -24.57
N ASN A 70 5.41 19.90 -23.58
CA ASN A 70 6.82 20.24 -23.78
C ASN A 70 7.49 19.37 -24.86
N LEU A 71 7.15 18.07 -24.89
CA LEU A 71 7.60 17.16 -25.94
C LEU A 71 7.10 17.62 -27.32
N LEU A 72 5.79 17.90 -27.46
CA LEU A 72 5.21 18.34 -28.73
C LEU A 72 5.82 19.66 -29.21
N ASP A 73 6.01 20.64 -28.33
CA ASP A 73 6.63 21.93 -28.68
C ASP A 73 8.08 21.75 -29.13
N THR A 74 8.81 20.85 -28.48
CA THR A 74 10.19 20.53 -28.87
C THR A 74 10.25 19.84 -30.24
N LEU A 75 9.29 18.95 -30.53
CA LEU A 75 9.17 18.33 -31.85
C LEU A 75 8.81 19.36 -32.93
N ALA A 76 7.83 20.22 -32.65
CA ALA A 76 7.37 21.29 -33.53
C ALA A 76 8.51 22.24 -33.90
N ALA A 77 9.28 22.70 -32.91
CA ALA A 77 10.45 23.55 -33.13
C ALA A 77 11.58 22.84 -33.88
N SER A 78 11.82 21.55 -33.59
CA SER A 78 12.94 20.81 -34.19
C SER A 78 12.68 20.32 -35.61
N ILE A 79 11.42 20.10 -36.00
CA ILE A 79 11.01 19.62 -37.33
C ILE A 79 10.42 20.77 -38.16
N ASN A 80 10.19 21.94 -37.56
CA ASN A 80 9.59 23.13 -38.18
C ASN A 80 8.14 22.90 -38.65
N PHE A 81 7.26 22.43 -37.76
CA PHE A 81 5.81 22.37 -38.00
C PHE A 81 5.03 23.19 -36.97
N LYS A 82 3.82 23.60 -37.35
CA LYS A 82 2.79 24.14 -36.46
C LYS A 82 1.74 23.08 -36.22
N TYR A 83 0.97 23.19 -35.14
CA TYR A 83 -0.06 22.20 -34.86
C TYR A 83 -1.37 22.85 -34.42
N LYS A 84 -2.47 22.19 -34.75
CA LYS A 84 -3.81 22.47 -34.25
C LYS A 84 -4.26 21.30 -33.38
N LEU A 85 -4.72 21.61 -32.17
CA LEU A 85 -5.16 20.60 -31.22
C LEU A 85 -6.63 20.26 -31.44
N VAL A 86 -6.95 18.98 -31.37
CA VAL A 86 -8.32 18.47 -31.44
C VAL A 86 -8.53 17.44 -30.33
N ARG A 87 -9.67 17.52 -29.65
CA ARG A 87 -10.04 16.57 -28.61
C ARG A 87 -11.00 15.51 -29.17
N PRO A 88 -10.88 14.23 -28.81
CA PRO A 88 -11.87 13.22 -29.21
C PRO A 88 -13.24 13.53 -28.60
N SER A 89 -14.30 13.43 -29.39
CA SER A 89 -15.67 13.74 -28.94
C SER A 89 -16.18 12.81 -27.83
N ASP A 90 -15.62 11.61 -27.72
CA ASP A 90 -15.97 10.60 -26.72
C ASP A 90 -15.01 10.56 -25.52
N GLY A 91 -13.96 11.41 -25.51
CA GLY A 91 -12.96 11.47 -24.44
C GLY A 91 -12.14 10.18 -24.27
N ALA A 92 -12.10 9.30 -25.28
CA ALA A 92 -11.47 7.99 -25.18
C ALA A 92 -10.10 7.91 -25.87
N TRP A 93 -9.23 7.03 -25.36
CA TRP A 93 -7.97 6.69 -26.03
C TRP A 93 -8.19 5.93 -27.34
N GLY A 94 -9.08 4.94 -27.28
CA GLY A 94 -9.48 4.13 -28.42
C GLY A 94 -9.45 2.63 -28.15
N ILE A 95 -10.60 2.01 -28.38
CA ILE A 95 -10.86 0.57 -28.39
C ILE A 95 -11.60 0.22 -29.68
N PRO A 96 -11.51 -1.03 -30.16
CA PRO A 96 -12.27 -1.45 -31.33
C PRO A 96 -13.77 -1.41 -31.03
N ARG A 97 -14.56 -0.81 -31.92
CA ARG A 97 -16.02 -0.91 -31.88
C ARG A 97 -16.38 -2.36 -32.17
N GLY A 98 -17.11 -3.00 -31.25
CA GLY A 98 -17.40 -4.44 -31.29
C GLY A 98 -18.37 -4.87 -32.41
N ASP A 99 -18.59 -4.03 -33.41
CA ASP A 99 -19.51 -4.24 -34.54
C ASP A 99 -18.92 -5.09 -35.67
N GLY A 100 -17.64 -5.50 -35.55
CA GLY A 100 -16.95 -6.30 -36.56
C GLY A 100 -16.55 -5.52 -37.82
N THR A 101 -16.85 -4.22 -37.90
CA THR A 101 -16.42 -3.33 -39.01
C THR A 101 -14.92 -3.02 -38.95
N GLY A 102 -14.31 -3.31 -37.80
CA GLY A 102 -12.93 -2.95 -37.50
C GLY A 102 -12.77 -1.46 -37.20
N ASP A 103 -13.85 -0.69 -37.02
CA ASP A 103 -13.80 0.72 -36.62
C ASP A 103 -13.27 0.89 -35.19
N TRP A 104 -12.70 2.06 -34.91
CA TRP A 104 -12.11 2.41 -33.61
C TRP A 104 -12.68 3.73 -33.12
N ASN A 105 -12.92 3.83 -31.81
CA ASN A 105 -13.30 5.08 -31.18
C ASN A 105 -12.07 5.86 -30.66
N GLY A 106 -12.29 6.99 -30.01
CA GLY A 106 -11.21 7.78 -29.41
C GLY A 106 -10.14 8.28 -30.39
N MET A 107 -9.00 8.67 -29.83
CA MET A 107 -7.86 9.20 -30.60
C MET A 107 -7.28 8.20 -31.61
N ILE A 108 -7.28 6.90 -31.32
CA ILE A 108 -6.86 5.87 -32.29
C ILE A 108 -7.80 5.84 -33.50
N GLY A 109 -9.11 6.00 -33.26
CA GLY A 109 -10.10 6.14 -34.32
C GLY A 109 -9.85 7.36 -35.20
N MET A 110 -9.55 8.51 -34.58
CA MET A 110 -9.26 9.76 -35.30
C MET A 110 -8.04 9.61 -36.23
N VAL A 111 -6.95 9.02 -35.72
CA VAL A 111 -5.76 8.75 -36.54
C VAL A 111 -6.05 7.75 -37.65
N LYS A 112 -6.85 6.72 -37.38
CA LYS A 112 -7.22 5.72 -38.40
C LYS A 112 -8.08 6.29 -39.53
N ARG A 113 -8.95 7.27 -39.22
CA ARG A 113 -9.85 7.93 -40.18
C ARG A 113 -9.22 9.16 -40.84
N ASP A 114 -7.91 9.38 -40.65
CA ASP A 114 -7.18 10.55 -41.15
C ASP A 114 -7.77 11.90 -40.68
N GLU A 115 -8.44 11.90 -39.52
CA GLU A 115 -8.97 13.09 -38.84
C GLU A 115 -7.88 13.81 -38.02
N ALA A 116 -6.81 13.08 -37.67
CA ALA A 116 -5.62 13.60 -37.01
C ALA A 116 -4.35 12.98 -37.60
N ASP A 117 -3.28 13.77 -37.72
CA ASP A 117 -1.99 13.32 -38.24
C ASP A 117 -1.16 12.60 -37.17
N LEU A 118 -1.25 13.11 -35.93
CA LEU A 118 -0.63 12.55 -34.75
C LEU A 118 -1.64 12.52 -33.61
N ALA A 119 -1.47 11.58 -32.69
CA ALA A 119 -2.13 11.60 -31.40
C ALA A 119 -1.07 11.69 -30.29
N LEU A 120 -1.19 12.73 -29.48
CA LEU A 120 -0.32 13.02 -28.36
C LEU A 120 -0.86 12.35 -27.09
N GLY A 121 -0.05 11.48 -26.50
CA GLY A 121 -0.34 10.91 -25.20
C GLY A 121 0.48 9.65 -24.94
N PRO A 122 0.46 9.14 -23.70
CA PRO A 122 1.11 7.90 -23.33
C PRO A 122 0.31 6.68 -23.78
N PHE A 123 0.27 6.39 -25.08
CA PHE A 123 -0.46 5.23 -25.57
C PHE A 123 0.27 3.93 -25.25
N GLY A 124 -0.42 3.02 -24.56
CA GLY A 124 0.03 1.63 -24.40
C GLY A 124 0.00 0.88 -25.73
N VAL A 125 1.15 0.28 -26.09
CA VAL A 125 1.31 -0.57 -27.28
C VAL A 125 0.57 -1.89 -27.08
N THR A 126 -0.35 -2.23 -27.99
CA THR A 126 -0.99 -3.55 -28.06
C THR A 126 -0.98 -4.06 -29.50
N TYR A 127 -1.03 -5.38 -29.68
CA TYR A 127 -1.07 -5.97 -31.02
C TYR A 127 -2.21 -5.39 -31.88
N SER A 128 -3.43 -5.29 -31.35
CA SER A 128 -4.59 -4.74 -32.06
C SER A 128 -4.39 -3.28 -32.49
N ARG A 129 -3.80 -2.45 -31.62
CA ARG A 129 -3.53 -1.04 -31.93
C ARG A 129 -2.45 -0.88 -33.00
N THR A 130 -1.39 -1.70 -32.97
CA THR A 130 -0.32 -1.67 -34.01
C THR A 130 -0.81 -2.07 -35.41
N GLN A 131 -1.95 -2.78 -35.51
CA GLN A 131 -2.54 -3.10 -36.81
C GLN A 131 -3.22 -1.90 -37.46
N VAL A 132 -3.62 -0.88 -36.71
CA VAL A 132 -4.41 0.26 -37.23
C VAL A 132 -3.68 1.59 -37.19
N ALA A 133 -2.65 1.72 -36.36
CA ALA A 133 -1.87 2.96 -36.25
C ALA A 133 -0.38 2.67 -36.07
N ALA A 134 0.47 3.64 -36.40
CA ALA A 134 1.91 3.55 -36.23
C ALA A 134 2.30 4.13 -34.87
N PHE A 135 3.03 3.34 -34.07
CA PHE A 135 3.57 3.80 -32.79
C PHE A 135 4.93 4.44 -33.00
N THR A 136 5.22 5.49 -32.22
CA THR A 136 6.56 6.07 -32.19
C THR A 136 7.54 5.20 -31.40
N SER A 137 8.82 5.58 -31.40
CA SER A 137 9.80 5.04 -30.45
C SER A 137 9.29 5.24 -29.01
N PRO A 138 9.52 4.26 -28.09
CA PRO A 138 9.06 4.35 -26.72
C PRO A 138 9.57 5.59 -26.00
N ILE A 139 8.68 6.30 -25.31
CA ILE A 139 9.01 7.47 -24.49
C ILE A 139 9.40 7.03 -23.08
N LEU A 140 8.61 6.13 -22.48
CA LEU A 140 8.90 5.53 -21.18
C LEU A 140 8.16 4.20 -21.00
N ILE A 141 8.56 3.44 -19.98
CA ILE A 141 7.89 2.20 -19.56
C ILE A 141 7.27 2.44 -18.18
N ASP A 142 5.99 2.12 -18.06
CA ASP A 142 5.25 2.16 -16.79
C ASP A 142 4.60 0.80 -16.51
N TYR A 143 3.99 0.66 -15.34
CA TYR A 143 3.31 -0.55 -14.88
C TYR A 143 2.03 -0.19 -14.16
N TYR A 144 1.00 -1.03 -14.27
CA TYR A 144 -0.14 -0.92 -13.36
C TYR A 144 0.24 -1.32 -11.93
N ARG A 145 -0.43 -0.66 -11.01
CA ARG A 145 -0.28 -0.76 -9.56
C ARG A 145 -1.66 -0.78 -8.90
N ILE A 146 -1.65 -1.08 -7.60
CA ILE A 146 -2.83 -1.02 -6.75
C ILE A 146 -2.65 0.18 -5.84
N LEU A 147 -3.53 1.18 -5.93
CA LEU A 147 -3.57 2.30 -5.00
C LEU A 147 -4.78 2.14 -4.08
N VAL A 148 -4.53 2.12 -2.78
CA VAL A 148 -5.56 1.94 -1.74
C VAL A 148 -5.32 2.94 -0.62
N LYS A 149 -6.32 3.11 0.26
CA LYS A 149 -6.12 3.78 1.53
C LYS A 149 -4.99 3.15 2.32
N ARG A 150 -4.17 3.98 2.96
CA ARG A 150 -3.24 3.52 3.99
C ARG A 150 -3.99 3.34 5.30
N GLU A 151 -3.92 2.12 5.84
CA GLU A 151 -4.54 1.84 7.13
C GLU A 151 -3.86 2.58 8.28
N SER A 152 -4.62 2.83 9.35
CA SER A 152 -4.07 3.37 10.59
C SER A 152 -3.40 2.26 11.42
N PRO A 153 -2.35 2.57 12.20
CA PRO A 153 -1.74 1.58 13.08
C PRO A 153 -2.76 1.15 14.16
N GLU A 154 -3.26 -0.08 14.08
CA GLU A 154 -4.22 -0.59 15.04
C GLU A 154 -3.60 -0.74 16.44
N PRO A 155 -4.28 -0.29 17.51
CA PRO A 155 -3.88 -0.63 18.87
C PRO A 155 -3.97 -2.14 19.10
N ASP A 156 -2.93 -2.75 19.65
CA ASP A 156 -2.96 -4.17 20.06
C ASP A 156 -3.26 -4.29 21.57
N PRO A 157 -4.49 -4.72 21.95
CA PRO A 157 -4.90 -4.84 23.35
C PRO A 157 -4.14 -5.91 24.13
N TRP A 158 -3.56 -6.87 23.41
CA TRP A 158 -2.81 -7.99 23.96
C TRP A 158 -1.30 -7.77 23.88
N GLY A 159 -0.85 -6.55 23.56
CA GLY A 159 0.57 -6.22 23.41
C GLY A 159 1.42 -6.57 24.63
N TRP A 160 0.83 -6.58 25.83
CA TRP A 160 1.49 -6.95 27.08
C TRP A 160 2.03 -8.40 27.12
N ARG A 161 1.50 -9.32 26.29
CA ARG A 161 2.00 -10.71 26.23
C ARG A 161 3.20 -10.91 25.29
N LYS A 162 3.52 -9.93 24.45
CA LYS A 162 4.54 -10.02 23.39
C LYS A 162 6.00 -9.95 23.84
N PRO A 163 6.38 -9.31 24.98
CA PRO A 163 7.79 -9.14 25.34
C PRO A 163 8.57 -10.45 25.49
N PHE A 164 7.91 -11.54 25.91
CA PHE A 164 8.53 -12.84 26.09
C PHE A 164 7.84 -13.92 25.26
N THR A 165 8.59 -14.95 24.88
CA THR A 165 8.03 -16.12 24.20
C THR A 165 7.37 -17.05 25.21
N ALA A 166 6.46 -17.93 24.73
CA ALA A 166 5.79 -18.91 25.59
C ALA A 166 6.78 -19.78 26.39
N GLY A 167 7.94 -20.11 25.81
CA GLY A 167 8.99 -20.87 26.50
C GLY A 167 9.60 -20.13 27.69
N VAL A 168 9.79 -18.80 27.58
CA VAL A 168 10.30 -17.98 28.70
C VAL A 168 9.26 -17.91 29.82
N TYR A 169 7.98 -17.73 29.49
CA TYR A 169 6.89 -17.77 30.48
C TYR A 169 6.81 -19.13 31.20
N ALA A 170 6.91 -20.23 30.46
CA ALA A 170 6.92 -21.57 31.05
C ALA A 170 8.14 -21.79 31.95
N GLY A 171 9.34 -21.39 31.49
CA GLY A 171 10.56 -21.45 32.29
C GLY A 171 10.47 -20.63 33.57
N PHE A 172 9.80 -19.48 33.53
CA PHE A 172 9.53 -18.66 34.70
C PHE A 172 8.59 -19.35 35.70
N ILE A 173 7.52 -20.01 35.25
CA ILE A 173 6.64 -20.78 36.14
C ILE A 173 7.40 -21.95 36.79
N VAL A 174 8.24 -22.65 36.01
CA VAL A 174 9.08 -23.73 36.53
C VAL A 174 10.08 -23.22 37.57
N SER A 175 10.70 -22.06 37.35
CA SER A 175 11.65 -21.49 38.30
C SER A 175 11.01 -21.10 39.63
N LEU A 176 9.75 -20.64 39.63
CA LEU A 176 8.98 -20.40 40.88
C LEU A 176 8.90 -21.65 41.73
N VAL A 177 8.56 -22.79 41.12
CA VAL A 177 8.45 -24.09 41.82
C VAL A 177 9.81 -24.55 42.31
N VAL A 178 10.86 -24.43 41.48
CA VAL A 178 12.23 -24.81 41.86
C VAL A 178 12.74 -24.00 43.05
N VAL A 179 12.50 -22.68 43.06
CA VAL A 179 12.93 -21.81 44.18
C VAL A 179 12.13 -22.11 45.45
N ALA A 180 10.82 -22.36 45.33
CA ALA A 180 10.00 -22.77 46.48
C ALA A 180 10.48 -24.11 47.08
N LEU A 181 10.86 -25.07 46.23
CA LEU A 181 11.46 -26.34 46.65
C LEU A 181 12.84 -26.13 47.27
N ALA A 182 13.66 -25.23 46.73
CA ALA A 182 14.96 -24.90 47.31
C ALA A 182 14.81 -24.27 48.70
N LEU A 183 13.86 -23.34 48.89
CA LEU A 183 13.55 -22.77 50.20
C LEU A 183 13.08 -23.85 51.18
N TRP A 184 12.18 -24.73 50.75
CA TRP A 184 11.74 -25.86 51.56
C TRP A 184 12.89 -26.81 51.93
N ALA A 185 13.83 -27.07 51.01
CA ALA A 185 15.01 -27.88 51.27
C ALA A 185 15.96 -27.21 52.28
N THR A 186 16.13 -25.88 52.22
CA THR A 186 16.96 -25.16 53.21
C THR A 186 16.41 -25.27 54.62
N THR A 187 15.09 -25.26 54.81
CA THR A 187 14.46 -25.38 56.14
C THR A 187 14.39 -26.84 56.60
N SER A 188 14.12 -27.78 55.69
CA SER A 188 13.89 -29.20 56.02
C SER A 188 15.18 -30.01 56.18
N LEU A 189 16.18 -29.80 55.32
CA LEU A 189 17.42 -30.59 55.29
C LEU A 189 18.57 -29.91 56.04
N PHE A 190 18.73 -28.59 55.87
CA PHE A 190 19.88 -27.82 56.39
C PHE A 190 19.55 -27.01 57.66
N GLY A 191 18.28 -26.97 58.09
CA GLY A 191 17.80 -26.26 59.29
C GLY A 191 18.22 -26.87 60.63
N ILE A 192 19.16 -27.82 60.63
CA ILE A 192 19.59 -28.58 61.82
C ILE A 192 20.46 -27.72 62.78
N SER A 193 21.11 -26.66 62.27
CA SER A 193 22.16 -25.93 63.01
C SER A 193 21.69 -24.74 63.87
N SER A 194 20.44 -24.28 63.78
CA SER A 194 19.98 -23.07 64.50
C SER A 194 18.63 -23.26 65.19
N THR A 195 18.56 -22.94 66.49
CA THR A 195 17.39 -23.12 67.36
C THR A 195 16.13 -22.42 66.82
N LYS A 196 16.28 -21.26 66.17
CA LYS A 196 15.18 -20.50 65.55
C LYS A 196 14.67 -21.13 64.25
N CYS A 197 15.56 -21.73 63.46
CA CYS A 197 15.19 -22.46 62.24
C CYS A 197 14.44 -23.78 62.58
N LYS A 198 14.73 -24.37 63.74
CA LYS A 198 14.07 -25.58 64.27
C LYS A 198 12.61 -25.32 64.68
N GLU A 199 12.32 -24.19 65.31
CA GLU A 199 10.97 -23.79 65.73
C GLU A 199 10.00 -23.54 64.55
N LYS A 200 10.52 -23.11 63.39
CA LYS A 200 9.74 -22.99 62.14
C LYS A 200 9.55 -24.32 61.42
N ARG A 201 10.51 -25.25 61.53
CA ARG A 201 10.36 -26.64 61.05
C ARG A 201 9.18 -27.32 61.75
N ASP A 202 9.06 -27.10 63.06
CA ASP A 202 8.00 -27.68 63.89
C ASP A 202 6.63 -27.00 63.66
N ARG A 203 6.61 -25.76 63.13
CA ARG A 203 5.40 -25.06 62.65
C ARG A 203 4.95 -25.47 61.23
N GLY A 204 5.80 -26.18 60.48
CA GLY A 204 5.42 -26.80 59.21
C GLY A 204 5.00 -25.82 58.10
N ILE A 205 5.85 -24.83 57.76
CA ILE A 205 5.61 -23.99 56.57
C ILE A 205 5.52 -24.90 55.34
N GLY A 206 4.34 -24.96 54.72
CA GLY A 206 4.07 -25.82 53.58
C GLY A 206 4.82 -25.36 52.32
N ILE A 207 5.08 -26.29 51.38
CA ILE A 207 5.63 -25.96 50.06
C ILE A 207 4.76 -24.91 49.35
N LEU A 208 3.44 -24.96 49.54
CA LEU A 208 2.49 -24.00 48.99
C LEU A 208 2.69 -22.57 49.52
N GLU A 209 3.03 -22.41 50.80
CA GLU A 209 3.32 -21.10 51.40
C GLU A 209 4.62 -20.52 50.83
N ASN A 210 5.62 -21.38 50.59
CA ASN A 210 6.84 -20.96 49.90
C ASN A 210 6.56 -20.56 48.44
N VAL A 211 5.69 -21.30 47.72
CA VAL A 211 5.26 -20.91 46.37
C VAL A 211 4.56 -19.55 46.39
N TRP A 212 3.66 -19.32 47.36
CA TRP A 212 2.97 -18.04 47.52
C TRP A 212 3.95 -16.90 47.81
N LEU A 213 4.95 -17.13 48.66
CA LEU A 213 6.02 -16.17 48.98
C LEU A 213 6.83 -15.78 47.74
N VAL A 214 7.28 -16.77 46.97
CA VAL A 214 8.09 -16.58 45.76
C VAL A 214 7.26 -15.89 44.67
N TYR A 215 5.97 -16.22 44.57
CA TYR A 215 5.02 -15.52 43.71
C TYR A 215 4.83 -14.05 44.14
N GLY A 216 4.54 -13.78 45.42
CA GLY A 216 4.32 -12.43 45.92
C GLY A 216 5.54 -11.51 45.70
N THR A 217 6.74 -12.04 45.95
CA THR A 217 7.99 -11.30 45.69
C THR A 217 8.25 -11.04 44.21
N THR A 218 7.78 -11.93 43.31
CA THR A 218 7.83 -11.72 41.86
C THR A 218 7.00 -10.52 41.43
N VAL A 219 5.76 -10.43 41.91
CA VAL A 219 4.87 -9.29 41.62
C VAL A 219 5.19 -8.07 42.48
N SER A 220 6.38 -8.02 43.09
CA SER A 220 6.87 -6.91 43.91
C SER A 220 5.96 -6.57 45.09
N GLN A 221 5.23 -7.55 45.62
CA GLN A 221 4.49 -7.41 46.87
C GLN A 221 5.39 -7.63 48.08
N SER A 222 4.95 -7.08 49.22
CA SER A 222 5.66 -7.21 50.49
C SER A 222 5.69 -8.65 50.97
N MET A 223 6.78 -9.03 51.62
CA MET A 223 6.95 -10.36 52.16
C MET A 223 6.38 -10.45 53.59
N GLU A 224 5.47 -11.39 53.84
CA GLU A 224 4.85 -11.56 55.16
C GLU A 224 5.81 -12.12 56.21
N TRP A 225 6.81 -12.89 55.79
CA TRP A 225 7.83 -13.45 56.68
C TRP A 225 9.18 -13.57 56.00
N LEU A 226 10.27 -13.40 56.77
CA LEU A 226 11.65 -13.46 56.25
C LEU A 226 12.31 -14.81 56.53
N ALA A 227 13.18 -15.26 55.62
CA ALA A 227 14.08 -16.38 55.89
C ALA A 227 15.10 -16.00 56.97
N GLU A 228 15.11 -16.74 58.09
CA GLU A 228 15.99 -16.44 59.22
C GLU A 228 17.37 -17.07 59.08
N CYS A 229 17.46 -18.24 58.44
CA CYS A 229 18.72 -18.93 58.20
C CYS A 229 19.50 -18.28 57.04
N TRP A 230 20.82 -18.21 57.15
CA TRP A 230 21.69 -17.61 56.12
C TRP A 230 21.52 -18.25 54.73
N SER A 231 21.38 -19.58 54.65
CA SER A 231 21.15 -20.30 53.40
C SER A 231 19.87 -19.86 52.67
N GLY A 232 18.75 -19.74 53.40
CA GLY A 232 17.49 -19.26 52.86
C GLY A 232 17.56 -17.78 52.43
N ARG A 233 18.29 -16.95 53.17
CA ARG A 233 18.55 -15.55 52.79
C ARG A 233 19.33 -15.46 51.48
N THR A 234 20.32 -16.32 51.27
CA THR A 234 21.08 -16.37 50.01
C THR A 234 20.19 -16.78 48.85
N VAL A 235 19.33 -17.80 49.01
CA VAL A 235 18.36 -18.20 47.97
C VAL A 235 17.43 -17.04 47.61
N MET A 236 16.87 -16.34 48.61
CA MET A 236 16.01 -15.18 48.37
C MET A 236 16.75 -14.01 47.73
N ALA A 237 18.00 -13.75 48.12
CA ALA A 237 18.81 -12.69 47.52
C ALA A 237 19.07 -12.95 46.03
N VAL A 238 19.41 -14.19 45.66
CA VAL A 238 19.56 -14.60 44.25
C VAL A 238 18.22 -14.46 43.52
N TRP A 239 17.12 -14.89 44.13
CA TRP A 239 15.79 -14.75 43.54
C TRP A 239 15.42 -13.29 43.27
N PHE A 240 15.70 -12.37 44.19
CA PHE A 240 15.44 -10.94 44.00
C PHE A 240 16.22 -10.36 42.83
N ILE A 241 17.48 -10.77 42.65
CA ILE A 241 18.27 -10.36 41.49
C ILE A 241 17.62 -10.86 40.19
N VAL A 242 17.18 -12.13 40.16
CA VAL A 242 16.50 -12.71 39.00
C VAL A 242 15.21 -11.95 38.69
N VAL A 243 14.34 -11.74 39.68
CA VAL A 243 13.07 -11.00 39.51
C VAL A 243 13.33 -9.58 39.03
N LEU A 244 14.32 -8.88 39.59
CA LEU A 244 14.68 -7.53 39.18
C LEU A 244 15.12 -7.49 37.72
N ILE A 245 15.99 -8.41 37.29
CA ILE A 245 16.46 -8.49 35.91
C ILE A 245 15.27 -8.78 34.98
N VAL A 246 14.45 -9.79 35.29
CA VAL A 246 13.30 -10.16 34.46
C VAL A 246 12.29 -9.02 34.33
N ALA A 247 11.95 -8.34 35.44
CA ALA A 247 11.03 -7.21 35.43
C ALA A 247 11.55 -6.02 34.61
N ARG A 248 12.85 -5.71 34.72
CA ARG A 248 13.49 -4.64 33.94
C ARG A 248 13.56 -4.98 32.45
N SER A 249 13.93 -6.21 32.11
CA SER A 249 13.93 -6.69 30.72
C SER A 249 12.53 -6.67 30.12
N TYR A 250 11.51 -7.13 30.86
CA TYR A 250 10.12 -7.08 30.43
C TYR A 250 9.68 -5.64 30.13
N GLY A 251 9.91 -4.70 31.07
CA GLY A 251 9.55 -3.29 30.90
C GLY A 251 10.25 -2.62 29.71
N SER A 252 11.52 -2.93 29.48
CA SER A 252 12.29 -2.41 28.33
C SER A 252 11.77 -2.97 27.00
N CYS A 253 11.58 -4.29 26.90
CA CYS A 253 11.06 -4.94 25.70
C CYS A 253 9.63 -4.48 25.39
N LEU A 254 8.78 -4.34 26.41
CA LEU A 254 7.43 -3.81 26.26
C LEU A 254 7.48 -2.38 25.72
N THR A 255 8.29 -1.51 26.30
CA THR A 255 8.45 -0.12 25.83
C THR A 255 8.87 -0.06 24.37
N ALA A 256 9.83 -0.90 23.95
CA ALA A 256 10.31 -0.95 22.57
C ALA A 256 9.22 -1.45 21.59
N LEU A 257 8.46 -2.49 21.96
CA LEU A 257 7.39 -3.04 21.14
C LEU A 257 6.19 -2.10 21.02
N LEU A 258 5.90 -1.36 22.09
CA LEU A 258 4.80 -0.40 22.12
C LEU A 258 5.14 0.90 21.35
N ALA A 259 6.42 1.27 21.28
CA ALA A 259 6.88 2.43 20.52
C ALA A 259 6.70 2.27 19.00
N VAL A 260 6.71 1.04 18.49
CA VAL A 260 6.64 0.75 17.04
C VAL A 260 5.41 -0.11 16.73
N ARG A 261 4.43 0.47 16.03
CA ARG A 261 3.26 -0.27 15.56
C ARG A 261 3.39 -0.64 14.09
N SER A 262 2.82 -1.79 13.73
CA SER A 262 2.70 -2.19 12.34
C SER A 262 1.39 -1.67 11.77
N VAL A 263 1.46 -1.01 10.61
CA VAL A 263 0.34 -0.70 9.73
C VAL A 263 0.09 -1.92 8.85
N ALA A 264 -1.16 -2.37 8.80
CA ALA A 264 -1.56 -3.44 7.89
C ALA A 264 -1.43 -2.95 6.44
N THR A 265 -0.87 -3.80 5.58
CA THR A 265 -0.77 -3.56 4.14
C THR A 265 -1.40 -4.75 3.42
N PRO A 266 -2.73 -4.87 3.43
CA PRO A 266 -3.42 -6.09 2.99
C PRO A 266 -3.37 -6.29 1.47
N TYR A 267 -3.32 -5.23 0.67
CA TYR A 267 -3.41 -5.32 -0.79
C TYR A 267 -2.04 -5.08 -1.45
N ASN A 268 -1.22 -6.13 -1.52
CA ASN A 268 0.09 -6.07 -2.20
C ASN A 268 0.03 -6.63 -3.62
N TYR A 269 -0.85 -7.60 -3.85
CA TYR A 269 -0.97 -8.38 -5.09
C TYR A 269 -2.41 -8.40 -5.61
N LEU A 270 -2.58 -8.72 -6.88
CA LEU A 270 -3.91 -8.88 -7.50
C LEU A 270 -4.75 -9.97 -6.82
N SER A 271 -4.12 -11.02 -6.27
CA SER A 271 -4.82 -12.08 -5.54
C SER A 271 -5.52 -11.55 -4.30
N ASP A 272 -4.88 -10.60 -3.59
CA ASP A 272 -5.43 -10.01 -2.38
C ASP A 272 -6.74 -9.24 -2.68
N LEU A 273 -6.86 -8.66 -3.88
CA LEU A 273 -8.08 -7.99 -4.35
C LEU A 273 -9.20 -8.96 -4.75
N ILE A 274 -8.83 -10.17 -5.17
CA ILE A 274 -9.80 -11.22 -5.54
C ILE A 274 -10.33 -11.90 -4.29
N ASP A 275 -9.46 -12.15 -3.31
CA ASP A 275 -9.77 -12.83 -2.06
C ASP A 275 -10.66 -11.99 -1.13
N ASP A 276 -10.61 -10.65 -1.21
CA ASP A 276 -11.53 -9.76 -0.51
C ASP A 276 -12.76 -9.39 -1.38
N PRO A 277 -13.96 -9.91 -1.11
CA PRO A 277 -15.17 -9.56 -1.86
C PRO A 277 -15.73 -8.17 -1.50
N GLN A 278 -15.26 -7.54 -0.42
CA GLN A 278 -15.77 -6.24 0.04
C GLN A 278 -15.08 -5.05 -0.66
N ILE A 279 -13.95 -5.27 -1.33
CA ILE A 279 -13.22 -4.18 -1.99
C ILE A 279 -13.81 -3.85 -3.36
N VAL A 280 -14.14 -2.59 -3.56
CA VAL A 280 -14.57 -2.06 -4.87
C VAL A 280 -13.33 -1.81 -5.73
N LEU A 281 -13.39 -2.24 -6.99
CA LEU A 281 -12.30 -2.10 -7.94
C LEU A 281 -12.62 -0.94 -8.89
N VAL A 282 -11.72 0.02 -9.02
CA VAL A 282 -11.90 1.16 -9.93
C VAL A 282 -10.83 1.13 -10.99
N PHE A 283 -11.27 1.14 -12.25
CA PHE A 283 -10.43 1.16 -13.43
C PHE A 283 -10.75 2.38 -14.28
N GLU A 284 -9.80 2.78 -15.11
CA GLU A 284 -10.09 3.67 -16.23
C GLU A 284 -10.79 2.90 -17.35
N GLY A 285 -11.83 3.49 -17.93
CA GLY A 285 -12.54 2.95 -19.08
C GLY A 285 -11.75 3.08 -20.40
N ALA A 286 -12.08 2.23 -21.38
CA ALA A 286 -11.55 2.31 -22.75
C ALA A 286 -10.00 2.30 -22.89
N THR A 287 -9.30 1.62 -21.97
CA THR A 287 -7.84 1.46 -22.00
C THR A 287 -7.38 0.15 -22.63
N ALA A 288 -6.07 0.02 -22.84
CA ALA A 288 -5.43 -1.22 -23.27
C ALA A 288 -5.66 -2.38 -22.28
N LEU A 289 -5.70 -2.10 -20.97
CA LEU A 289 -5.96 -3.11 -19.95
C LEU A 289 -7.40 -3.63 -20.03
N ILE A 290 -8.37 -2.73 -20.21
CA ILE A 290 -9.78 -3.14 -20.37
C ILE A 290 -9.98 -3.94 -21.66
N GLU A 291 -9.31 -3.55 -22.74
CA GLU A 291 -9.29 -4.36 -23.96
C GLU A 291 -8.71 -5.77 -23.69
N HIS A 292 -7.64 -5.87 -22.91
CA HIS A 292 -7.08 -7.16 -22.52
C HIS A 292 -8.06 -8.01 -21.71
N PHE A 293 -8.75 -7.40 -20.72
CA PHE A 293 -9.79 -8.07 -19.92
C PHE A 293 -10.94 -8.64 -20.76
N SER A 294 -11.26 -8.00 -21.89
CA SER A 294 -12.29 -8.51 -22.80
C SER A 294 -11.86 -9.78 -23.57
N LYS A 295 -10.55 -10.02 -23.69
CA LYS A 295 -9.97 -11.11 -24.49
C LYS A 295 -9.48 -12.29 -23.66
N VAL A 296 -9.03 -12.04 -22.42
CA VAL A 296 -8.46 -13.06 -21.55
C VAL A 296 -9.53 -14.05 -21.07
N LYS A 297 -9.21 -15.33 -21.05
CA LYS A 297 -10.14 -16.41 -20.66
C LYS A 297 -9.72 -17.18 -19.41
N THR A 298 -8.45 -17.10 -19.02
CA THR A 298 -7.86 -17.90 -17.95
C THR A 298 -6.82 -17.09 -17.17
N GLY A 299 -6.59 -17.46 -15.91
CA GLY A 299 -5.59 -16.84 -15.05
C GLY A 299 -6.09 -15.59 -14.33
N ILE A 300 -5.21 -14.95 -13.56
CA ILE A 300 -5.60 -13.90 -12.61
C ILE A 300 -6.28 -12.69 -13.25
N PHE A 301 -5.93 -12.34 -14.49
CA PHE A 301 -6.59 -11.27 -15.23
C PHE A 301 -8.01 -11.64 -15.66
N ALA A 302 -8.29 -12.92 -15.91
CA ALA A 302 -9.65 -13.40 -16.18
C ALA A 302 -10.49 -13.39 -14.90
N ASP A 303 -9.90 -13.80 -13.77
CA ASP A 303 -10.56 -13.77 -12.47
C ASP A 303 -10.91 -12.34 -12.06
N LEU A 304 -9.98 -11.39 -12.28
CA LEU A 304 -10.19 -9.96 -12.06
C LEU A 304 -11.24 -9.38 -13.03
N ALA A 305 -11.20 -9.73 -14.31
CA ALA A 305 -12.21 -9.34 -15.30
C ALA A 305 -13.60 -9.92 -14.97
N GLY A 306 -13.68 -11.03 -14.24
CA GLY A 306 -14.90 -11.63 -13.73
C GLY A 306 -15.58 -10.83 -12.62
N GLN A 307 -14.88 -9.90 -11.97
CA GLN A 307 -15.37 -9.11 -10.82
C GLN A 307 -16.28 -7.94 -11.21
N LYS A 308 -16.98 -8.01 -12.35
CA LYS A 308 -17.76 -6.89 -12.92
C LYS A 308 -18.79 -6.27 -11.97
N HIS A 309 -19.35 -7.06 -11.06
CA HIS A 309 -20.37 -6.61 -10.09
C HIS A 309 -19.84 -5.60 -9.07
N ARG A 310 -18.52 -5.55 -8.88
CA ARG A 310 -17.82 -4.63 -7.96
C ARG A 310 -16.74 -3.80 -8.66
N SER A 311 -16.76 -3.76 -9.99
CA SER A 311 -15.85 -2.97 -10.80
C SER A 311 -16.54 -1.71 -11.34
N LEU A 312 -15.90 -0.55 -11.13
CA LEU A 312 -16.30 0.73 -11.69
C LEU A 312 -15.31 1.15 -12.78
N PHE A 313 -15.83 1.67 -13.89
CA PHE A 313 -15.03 2.17 -15.00
C PHE A 313 -15.28 3.67 -15.13
N LEU A 314 -14.25 4.47 -14.91
CA LEU A 314 -14.31 5.93 -14.89
C LEU A 314 -13.50 6.54 -16.03
N THR A 315 -13.80 7.79 -16.40
CA THR A 315 -12.95 8.58 -17.30
C THR A 315 -11.69 9.06 -16.57
N PRO A 316 -10.62 9.48 -17.27
CA PRO A 316 -9.40 9.98 -16.63
C PRO A 316 -9.62 11.05 -15.54
N PRO A 317 -10.43 12.11 -15.77
CA PRO A 317 -10.62 13.14 -14.75
C PRO A 317 -11.37 12.59 -13.53
N GLN A 318 -12.41 11.77 -13.77
CA GLN A 318 -13.19 11.14 -12.71
C GLN A 318 -12.38 10.16 -11.88
N LEU A 319 -11.47 9.41 -12.51
CA LEU A 319 -10.54 8.50 -11.84
C LEU A 319 -9.63 9.25 -10.86
N TYR A 320 -9.11 10.41 -11.29
CA TYR A 320 -8.27 11.25 -10.46
C TYR A 320 -9.04 11.82 -9.25
N GLU A 321 -10.30 12.23 -9.46
CA GLU A 321 -11.18 12.68 -8.37
C GLU A 321 -11.59 11.54 -7.42
N ALA A 322 -11.88 10.36 -7.96
CA ALA A 322 -12.22 9.15 -7.19
C ALA A 322 -11.10 8.71 -6.25
N ALA A 323 -9.84 8.99 -6.62
CA ALA A 323 -8.71 8.77 -5.72
C ALA A 323 -8.85 9.54 -4.40
N TYR A 324 -9.43 10.74 -4.41
CA TYR A 324 -9.61 11.56 -3.21
C TYR A 324 -10.96 11.33 -2.53
N ASN A 325 -12.03 11.17 -3.31
CA ASN A 325 -13.40 11.08 -2.79
C ASN A 325 -13.76 9.68 -2.31
N ASP A 326 -13.27 8.64 -3.01
CA ASP A 326 -13.67 7.26 -2.74
C ASP A 326 -12.56 6.50 -2.02
N VAL A 327 -11.36 6.44 -2.60
CA VAL A 327 -10.25 5.60 -2.08
C VAL A 327 -9.82 6.01 -0.68
N ARG A 328 -9.88 7.31 -0.34
CA ARG A 328 -9.48 7.81 0.97
C ARG A 328 -10.38 7.34 2.10
N ASP A 329 -11.69 7.25 1.86
CA ASP A 329 -12.68 7.06 2.92
C ASP A 329 -13.32 5.67 2.90
N THR A 330 -13.28 4.99 1.76
CA THR A 330 -13.95 3.70 1.55
C THR A 330 -12.96 2.57 1.26
N LYS A 331 -13.44 1.32 1.30
CA LYS A 331 -12.68 0.13 0.87
C LYS A 331 -12.68 0.03 -0.66
N THR A 332 -11.90 0.90 -1.28
CA THR A 332 -11.80 0.98 -2.74
C THR A 332 -10.34 0.86 -3.17
N ALA A 333 -10.08 0.04 -4.18
CA ALA A 333 -8.78 -0.08 -4.85
C ALA A 333 -8.85 0.56 -6.23
N LEU A 334 -7.93 1.48 -6.49
CA LEU A 334 -7.73 2.09 -7.78
C LEU A 334 -6.62 1.33 -8.52
N LEU A 335 -6.92 0.81 -9.71
CA LEU A 335 -6.01 0.03 -10.54
C LEU A 335 -5.50 0.91 -11.69
N VAL A 336 -4.34 1.53 -11.47
CA VAL A 336 -3.78 2.57 -12.35
C VAL A 336 -2.27 2.45 -12.41
N GLU A 337 -1.66 3.21 -13.30
CA GLU A 337 -0.25 3.24 -13.56
C GLU A 337 0.57 3.83 -12.39
N ASP A 338 1.84 3.41 -12.22
CA ASP A 338 2.71 3.83 -11.11
C ASP A 338 2.89 5.36 -11.09
N ILE A 339 2.96 5.99 -12.26
CA ILE A 339 3.10 7.45 -12.39
C ILE A 339 1.85 8.16 -11.85
N THR A 340 0.65 7.68 -12.19
CA THR A 340 -0.61 8.23 -11.68
C THR A 340 -0.71 8.05 -10.16
N CYS A 341 -0.33 6.88 -9.63
CA CYS A 341 -0.26 6.65 -8.18
C CYS A 341 0.66 7.65 -7.48
N ARG A 342 1.87 7.86 -8.02
CA ARG A 342 2.84 8.82 -7.48
C ARG A 342 2.34 10.25 -7.53
N LYS A 343 1.61 10.60 -8.58
CA LYS A 343 1.03 11.93 -8.76
C LYS A 343 -0.03 12.20 -7.69
N VAL A 344 -0.97 11.27 -7.49
CA VAL A 344 -1.98 11.37 -6.42
C VAL A 344 -1.32 11.57 -5.05
N ILE A 345 -0.30 10.77 -4.74
CA ILE A 345 0.45 10.85 -3.47
C ILE A 345 1.19 12.18 -3.34
N SER A 346 1.88 12.63 -4.40
CA SER A 346 2.62 13.90 -4.40
C SER A 346 1.68 15.09 -4.15
N ASP A 347 0.52 15.09 -4.80
CA ASP A 347 -0.47 16.16 -4.65
C ASP A 347 -1.17 16.12 -3.29
N ASP A 348 -1.46 14.93 -2.78
CA ASP A 348 -1.99 14.74 -1.43
C ASP A 348 -1.03 15.32 -0.38
N PHE A 349 0.25 14.94 -0.46
CA PHE A 349 1.26 15.43 0.46
C PHE A 349 1.46 16.95 0.33
N LYS A 350 1.44 17.49 -0.90
CA LYS A 350 1.55 18.95 -1.12
C LYS A 350 0.38 19.70 -0.49
N LYS A 351 -0.84 19.15 -0.54
CA LYS A 351 -2.07 19.81 -0.08
C LYS A 351 -2.30 19.67 1.43
N TYR A 352 -2.09 18.49 1.99
CA TYR A 352 -2.43 18.18 3.38
C TYR A 352 -1.21 17.86 4.27
N GLY A 353 -0.04 17.60 3.69
CA GLY A 353 1.15 17.19 4.43
C GLY A 353 1.03 15.79 5.05
N ARG A 354 0.12 14.95 4.55
CA ARG A 354 -0.17 13.59 5.04
C ARG A 354 0.13 12.55 3.95
N CYS A 355 0.18 11.29 4.38
CA CYS A 355 0.43 10.14 3.51
C CYS A 355 -0.70 9.13 3.70
N ASP A 356 -1.88 9.47 3.19
CA ASP A 356 -3.14 8.73 3.44
C ASP A 356 -3.34 7.57 2.46
N PHE A 357 -2.46 7.44 1.47
CA PHE A 357 -2.50 6.39 0.45
C PHE A 357 -1.33 5.42 0.54
N TYR A 358 -1.55 4.21 0.05
CA TYR A 358 -0.58 3.13 -0.03
C TYR A 358 -0.61 2.50 -1.42
N VAL A 359 0.57 2.20 -1.96
CA VAL A 359 0.74 1.51 -3.25
C VAL A 359 1.18 0.07 -3.02
N GLY A 360 0.44 -0.88 -3.59
CA GLY A 360 0.76 -2.30 -3.56
C GLY A 360 2.15 -2.60 -4.12
N LYS A 361 2.76 -3.69 -3.65
CA LYS A 361 4.13 -4.07 -4.02
C LYS A 361 4.22 -4.56 -5.46
N GLU A 362 3.20 -5.25 -5.95
CA GLU A 362 3.17 -5.81 -7.29
C GLU A 362 3.18 -4.71 -8.35
N ARG A 363 3.99 -4.92 -9.39
CA ARG A 363 3.91 -4.22 -10.68
C ARG A 363 3.34 -5.23 -11.66
N TYR A 364 2.05 -5.11 -11.94
CA TYR A 364 1.38 -6.00 -12.88
C TYR A 364 1.16 -5.23 -14.19
N TRP A 365 1.16 -5.97 -15.30
CA TRP A 365 0.90 -5.42 -16.64
C TRP A 365 1.81 -4.24 -17.06
N PRO A 366 2.94 -4.50 -17.75
CA PRO A 366 3.80 -3.44 -18.27
C PRO A 366 3.12 -2.66 -19.40
N LEU A 367 3.33 -1.35 -19.42
CA LEU A 367 2.91 -0.44 -20.48
C LEU A 367 4.14 0.21 -21.11
N ILE A 368 4.24 0.12 -22.42
CA ILE A 368 5.21 0.88 -23.20
C ILE A 368 4.46 2.09 -23.75
N PHE A 369 4.79 3.28 -23.26
CA PHE A 369 4.14 4.51 -23.69
C PHE A 369 4.83 5.11 -24.90
N CYS A 370 4.05 5.32 -25.96
CA CYS A 370 4.49 5.99 -27.18
C CYS A 370 3.41 6.99 -27.64
N MET A 371 3.78 7.88 -28.55
CA MET A 371 2.81 8.62 -29.35
C MET A 371 2.32 7.73 -30.50
N ILE A 372 1.22 8.14 -31.11
CA ILE A 372 0.66 7.45 -32.28
C ILE A 372 0.63 8.40 -33.47
N GLY A 373 0.90 7.89 -34.66
CA GLY A 373 0.68 8.57 -35.93
C GLY A 373 -0.04 7.69 -36.94
N GLN A 374 -0.42 8.30 -38.07
CA GLN A 374 -1.05 7.58 -39.17
C GLN A 374 -0.19 6.41 -39.65
N LYS A 375 -0.86 5.30 -39.99
CA LYS A 375 -0.16 4.10 -40.43
C LYS A 375 0.52 4.36 -41.78
N HIS A 376 1.78 3.95 -41.91
CA HIS A 376 2.62 4.16 -43.10
C HIS A 376 3.00 5.62 -43.39
N HIS A 377 2.66 6.58 -42.52
CA HIS A 377 3.01 7.97 -42.73
C HIS A 377 4.49 8.24 -42.36
N PRO A 378 5.31 8.86 -43.25
CA PRO A 378 6.75 9.02 -43.04
C PRO A 378 7.12 9.94 -41.87
N ILE A 379 6.20 10.81 -41.43
CA ILE A 379 6.41 11.70 -40.25
C ILE A 379 6.79 10.93 -38.99
N VAL A 380 6.30 9.69 -38.85
CA VAL A 380 6.59 8.87 -37.66
C VAL A 380 8.07 8.56 -37.57
N ASN A 381 8.76 8.34 -38.70
CA ASN A 381 10.20 8.08 -38.72
C ASN A 381 11.01 9.31 -38.25
N VAL A 382 10.60 10.49 -38.69
CA VAL A 382 11.22 11.77 -38.28
C VAL A 382 10.99 12.01 -36.79
N VAL A 383 9.76 11.81 -36.31
CA VAL A 383 9.41 11.93 -34.90
C VAL A 383 10.18 10.93 -34.03
N ASN A 384 10.33 9.68 -34.49
CA ASN A 384 11.11 8.65 -33.80
C ASN A 384 12.55 9.08 -33.56
N ALA A 385 13.23 9.59 -34.59
CA ALA A 385 14.60 10.08 -34.46
C ALA A 385 14.73 11.21 -33.43
N ARG A 386 13.71 12.06 -33.28
CA ARG A 386 13.68 13.13 -32.26
C ARG A 386 13.38 12.59 -30.86
N ILE A 387 12.41 11.70 -30.73
CA ILE A 387 12.05 11.08 -29.44
C ILE A 387 13.22 10.27 -28.88
N GLU A 388 13.94 9.51 -29.72
CA GLU A 388 15.13 8.76 -29.30
C GLU A 388 16.22 9.68 -28.75
N ARG A 389 16.44 10.84 -29.40
CA ARG A 389 17.38 11.83 -28.88
C ARG A 389 16.93 12.43 -27.55
N LEU A 390 15.65 12.76 -27.41
CA LEU A 390 15.11 13.34 -26.18
C LEU A 390 15.14 12.36 -25.00
N THR A 391 14.80 11.10 -25.26
CA THR A 391 14.82 10.02 -24.26
C THR A 391 16.26 9.64 -23.89
N SER A 392 17.22 9.67 -24.83
CA SER A 392 18.63 9.43 -24.52
C SER A 392 19.25 10.48 -23.57
N HIS A 393 18.67 11.69 -23.54
CA HIS A 393 19.06 12.76 -22.63
C HIS A 393 18.16 12.86 -21.38
N ASP A 394 17.24 11.92 -21.19
CA ASP A 394 16.30 11.83 -20.06
C ASP A 394 15.43 13.09 -19.87
N LEU A 395 15.21 13.84 -20.94
CA LEU A 395 14.55 15.15 -20.86
C LEU A 395 13.07 15.01 -20.49
N TYR A 396 12.41 13.97 -21.03
CA TYR A 396 11.01 13.68 -20.73
C TYR A 396 10.82 13.32 -19.25
N PHE A 397 11.66 12.43 -18.71
CA PHE A 397 11.59 12.04 -17.30
C PHE A 397 11.84 13.24 -16.37
N LYS A 398 12.75 14.14 -16.75
CA LYS A 398 12.96 15.39 -16.02
C LYS A 398 11.69 16.23 -15.95
N TRP A 399 11.00 16.48 -17.07
CA TRP A 399 9.73 17.21 -17.07
C TRP A 399 8.66 16.49 -16.23
N LEU A 400 8.54 15.17 -16.40
CA LEU A 400 7.59 14.36 -15.65
C LEU A 400 7.83 14.42 -14.13
N SER A 401 9.09 14.33 -13.71
CA SER A 401 9.46 14.42 -12.29
C SER A 401 9.14 15.80 -11.69
N SER A 402 9.22 16.87 -12.48
CA SER A 402 8.90 18.22 -12.02
C SER A 402 7.41 18.43 -11.73
N GLU A 403 6.52 17.63 -12.33
CA GLU A 403 5.07 17.63 -12.03
C GLU A 403 4.74 16.93 -10.69
N MET A 404 5.71 16.23 -10.10
CA MET A 404 5.55 15.41 -8.91
C MET A 404 6.71 15.60 -7.90
N PRO A 405 6.98 16.83 -7.44
CA PRO A 405 8.16 17.13 -6.62
C PRO A 405 8.18 16.40 -5.27
N ASN A 406 7.00 16.02 -4.75
CA ASN A 406 6.85 15.36 -3.47
C ASN A 406 6.52 13.86 -3.59
N ALA A 407 6.63 13.25 -4.78
CA ALA A 407 6.34 11.82 -4.95
C ALA A 407 7.21 10.91 -4.07
N THR A 408 8.39 11.40 -3.66
CA THR A 408 9.30 10.69 -2.75
C THR A 408 9.14 11.10 -1.28
N ALA A 409 8.15 11.91 -0.93
CA ALA A 409 7.93 12.37 0.46
C ALA A 409 7.16 11.33 1.31
N CYS A 410 6.34 10.50 0.66
CA CYS A 410 5.67 9.35 1.28
C CYS A 410 6.31 8.00 0.91
N PRO A 411 7.62 7.90 0.63
CA PRO A 411 8.19 6.75 -0.06
C PRO A 411 8.06 5.52 0.84
N SER A 412 7.60 4.40 0.25
CA SER A 412 7.60 3.05 0.84
C SER A 412 7.43 3.07 2.36
N THR A 413 6.36 3.71 2.84
CA THR A 413 6.29 4.05 4.25
C THR A 413 6.35 2.75 5.03
N SER A 414 7.42 2.61 5.81
CA SER A 414 7.69 1.40 6.58
C SER A 414 6.38 0.95 7.22
N SER A 415 6.03 -0.32 7.05
CA SER A 415 4.88 -0.87 7.76
C SER A 415 5.02 -0.62 9.26
N LYS A 416 6.24 -0.39 9.76
CA LYS A 416 6.53 0.02 11.13
C LYS A 416 6.52 1.55 11.27
N VAL A 417 5.55 2.07 12.02
CA VAL A 417 5.41 3.48 12.38
C VAL A 417 5.71 3.67 13.86
N THR A 418 6.56 4.64 14.17
CA THR A 418 6.79 5.06 15.57
C THR A 418 5.58 5.84 16.06
N VAL A 419 4.88 5.32 17.06
CA VAL A 419 3.69 5.98 17.61
C VAL A 419 4.10 6.94 18.71
N ARG A 420 3.73 8.21 18.55
CA ARG A 420 3.94 9.26 19.57
C ARG A 420 2.69 9.57 20.38
N GLU A 421 1.56 8.97 20.02
CA GLU A 421 0.28 9.17 20.68
C GLU A 421 0.25 8.45 22.03
N ALA A 422 -0.46 9.06 22.99
CA ALA A 422 -0.72 8.43 24.28
C ALA A 422 -1.53 7.13 24.11
N TYR A 423 -1.35 6.18 25.03
CA TYR A 423 -2.13 4.96 25.05
C TYR A 423 -3.60 5.25 25.34
N SER A 424 -4.49 4.76 24.47
CA SER A 424 -5.93 4.83 24.65
C SER A 424 -6.48 3.54 25.27
N MET A 425 -7.73 3.58 25.72
CA MET A 425 -8.44 2.39 26.25
C MET A 425 -8.51 1.25 25.23
N ALA A 426 -8.53 1.57 23.93
CA ALA A 426 -8.49 0.58 22.86
C ALA A 426 -7.23 -0.29 22.90
N GLY A 427 -6.10 0.24 23.37
CA GLY A 427 -4.85 -0.52 23.50
C GLY A 427 -4.67 -1.26 24.83
N LEU A 428 -5.56 -1.07 25.81
CA LEU A 428 -5.37 -1.60 27.18
C LEU A 428 -6.55 -2.42 27.72
N TRP A 429 -7.67 -2.51 27.01
CA TRP A 429 -8.86 -3.25 27.49
C TRP A 429 -8.57 -4.72 27.83
N GLY A 430 -7.61 -5.36 27.15
CA GLY A 430 -7.20 -6.74 27.44
C GLY A 430 -6.74 -6.96 28.89
N LEU A 431 -6.08 -5.97 29.51
CA LEU A 431 -5.66 -6.06 30.92
C LEU A 431 -6.86 -6.00 31.88
N PHE A 432 -7.86 -5.17 31.58
CA PHE A 432 -9.08 -5.08 32.38
C PHE A 432 -9.90 -6.37 32.33
N ILE A 433 -9.88 -7.09 31.21
CA ILE A 433 -10.50 -8.42 31.14
C ILE A 433 -9.80 -9.41 32.05
N VAL A 434 -8.47 -9.46 32.04
CA VAL A 434 -7.72 -10.36 32.94
C VAL A 434 -8.05 -10.08 34.40
N LEU A 435 -8.14 -8.79 34.78
CA LEU A 435 -8.56 -8.40 36.12
C LEU A 435 -9.99 -8.85 36.44
N ALA A 436 -10.94 -8.63 35.53
CA ALA A 436 -12.33 -9.03 35.71
C ALA A 436 -12.46 -10.55 35.86
N CYS A 437 -11.80 -11.33 35.00
CA CYS A 437 -11.76 -12.78 35.10
C CYS A 437 -11.16 -13.25 36.43
N GLY A 438 -10.08 -12.63 36.90
CA GLY A 438 -9.47 -12.93 38.19
C GLY A 438 -10.41 -12.68 39.37
N LEU A 439 -11.13 -11.56 39.38
CA LEU A 439 -12.13 -11.23 40.40
C LEU A 439 -13.32 -12.19 40.38
N CYS A 440 -13.80 -12.55 39.19
CA CYS A 440 -14.87 -13.55 39.05
C CYS A 440 -14.45 -14.93 39.58
N LEU A 441 -13.25 -15.39 39.24
CA LEU A 441 -12.71 -16.66 39.74
C LEU A 441 -12.56 -16.65 41.26
N ALA A 442 -12.09 -15.54 41.84
CA ALA A 442 -11.99 -15.39 43.29
C ALA A 442 -13.37 -15.44 43.97
N ALA A 443 -14.38 -14.77 43.40
CA ALA A 443 -15.75 -14.81 43.92
C ALA A 443 -16.36 -16.23 43.86
N VAL A 444 -16.12 -16.95 42.77
CA VAL A 444 -16.56 -18.36 42.62
C VAL A 444 -15.86 -19.26 43.63
N ALA A 445 -14.55 -19.12 43.81
CA ALA A 445 -13.79 -19.89 44.79
C ALA A 445 -14.29 -19.63 46.22
N PHE A 446 -14.53 -18.37 46.58
CA PHE A 446 -15.08 -17.98 47.87
C PHE A 446 -16.50 -18.55 48.09
N GLY A 447 -17.37 -18.49 47.08
CA GLY A 447 -18.70 -19.11 47.14
C GLY A 447 -18.62 -20.63 47.33
N ALA A 448 -17.73 -21.29 46.59
CA ALA A 448 -17.50 -22.74 46.72
C ALA A 448 -16.97 -23.12 48.11
N GLU A 449 -16.04 -22.33 48.67
CA GLU A 449 -15.52 -22.53 50.02
C GLU A 449 -16.65 -22.43 51.07
N ILE A 450 -17.51 -21.42 50.98
CA ILE A 450 -18.67 -21.28 51.88
C ILE A 450 -19.60 -22.49 51.74
N MET A 451 -19.89 -22.94 50.52
CA MET A 451 -20.76 -24.10 50.30
C MET A 451 -20.16 -25.39 50.86
N LEU A 452 -18.87 -25.61 50.66
CA LEU A 452 -18.15 -26.77 51.20
C LEU A 452 -18.09 -26.72 52.72
N HIS A 453 -17.82 -25.55 53.30
CA HIS A 453 -17.84 -25.34 54.74
C HIS A 453 -19.22 -25.64 55.33
N ARG A 454 -20.30 -25.07 54.76
CA ARG A 454 -21.68 -25.34 55.20
C ARG A 454 -22.04 -26.83 55.09
N ARG A 455 -21.64 -27.51 54.01
CA ARG A 455 -21.85 -28.96 53.83
C ARG A 455 -21.07 -29.81 54.84
N ARG A 456 -19.85 -29.40 55.22
CA ARG A 456 -19.05 -30.06 56.25
C ARG A 456 -19.65 -29.84 57.63
N SER A 457 -20.06 -28.63 57.96
CA SER A 457 -20.75 -28.31 59.21
C SER A 457 -22.10 -29.03 59.35
N ALA A 458 -22.87 -29.17 58.27
CA ALA A 458 -24.13 -29.92 58.27
C ALA A 458 -23.97 -31.45 58.38
N LYS A 459 -22.76 -31.97 58.17
CA LYS A 459 -22.41 -33.40 58.32
C LYS A 459 -21.72 -33.73 59.65
N ALA A 460 -21.40 -32.73 60.47
CA ALA A 460 -20.88 -32.97 61.81
C ALA A 460 -22.06 -33.35 62.73
N PRO A 461 -22.08 -34.55 63.34
CA PRO A 461 -23.09 -34.88 64.34
C PRO A 461 -22.89 -34.01 65.58
N ASP A 462 -23.98 -33.49 66.15
CA ASP A 462 -23.98 -32.79 67.44
C ASP A 462 -23.41 -33.70 68.53
N VAL A 463 -22.14 -33.50 68.89
CA VAL A 463 -21.57 -34.01 70.14
C VAL A 463 -21.81 -32.95 71.21
N SER A 464 -23.08 -32.72 71.53
CA SER A 464 -23.50 -31.93 72.69
C SER A 464 -24.79 -32.49 73.26
N ALA A 465 -24.78 -33.78 73.62
CA ALA A 465 -25.79 -34.39 74.47
C ALA A 465 -25.25 -35.66 75.13
N THR A 466 -24.29 -35.55 76.05
CA THR A 466 -24.17 -36.47 77.20
C THR A 466 -23.30 -35.84 78.28
N THR A 467 -23.99 -35.43 79.35
CA THR A 467 -23.58 -35.27 80.76
C THR A 467 -22.33 -34.48 81.10
#